data_AF-A0A453D7N2-F1
#
_entry.id   AF-A0A453D7N2-F1
#
_cell.length_a   1.000
_cell.length_b   1.000
_cell.length_c   1.000
_cell.angle_alpha   90.00
_cell.angle_beta   90.00
_cell.angle_gamma   90.00
#
_symmetry.space_group_name_H-M   'P 1'
#
loop_
_entity.id
_entity.type
_entity.pdbx_description
1 polymer ?
#
loop_
_entity_poly.entity_id
_entity_poly.type
_entity_poly.pdbx_seq_one_letter_code
_entity_poly.pdbx_strand_id
1 'polypeptide(L)'
;KYTKAGCDSAITFPVGDLSMLQSDSACQGALRGMLAELRQLRELHLDDDEWDAVVPADIVPQIVRVARGDDAKDGFTFCFTMNVHRRIIHGEEALLMACKERELGLDGAGTTDDCAICLDGLEGEPAVELPACVHAFHRRCISTWFSKKTTCPICRDDVRLCALRKFLNL
;
A
#
# COMPACT_ATOMS: atom_id res chain seq x y z
N LYS A 1 6.98 28.12 2.58
CA LYS A 1 7.01 27.50 3.92
C LYS A 1 5.59 27.10 4.26
N TYR A 2 5.31 25.80 4.32
CA TYR A 2 3.95 25.25 4.43
C TYR A 2 3.55 25.11 5.90
N THR A 3 2.36 25.56 6.28
CA THR A 3 1.81 25.44 7.64
C THR A 3 0.62 24.50 7.63
N LYS A 4 0.73 23.39 8.37
CA LYS A 4 -0.30 22.36 8.53
C LYS A 4 -1.39 22.86 9.49
N ALA A 5 -2.62 23.05 9.00
CA ALA A 5 -3.80 23.29 9.83
C ALA A 5 -4.64 22.00 9.93
N GLY A 6 -5.13 21.69 11.13
CA GLY A 6 -5.68 20.38 11.49
C GLY A 6 -7.07 20.06 10.92
N CYS A 7 -7.14 18.90 10.28
CA CYS A 7 -8.18 17.87 10.34
C CYS A 7 -7.52 16.63 9.72
N ASP A 8 -7.53 15.44 10.35
CA ASP A 8 -6.67 14.29 9.98
C ASP A 8 -6.88 13.72 8.55
N SER A 9 -7.76 14.29 7.74
CA SER A 9 -8.07 13.88 6.36
C SER A 9 -8.04 15.01 5.32
N ALA A 10 -7.81 16.26 5.73
CA ALA A 10 -7.76 17.41 4.83
C ALA A 10 -6.42 18.13 4.99
N ILE A 11 -5.71 18.33 3.88
CA ILE A 11 -4.40 18.97 3.89
C ILE A 11 -4.46 20.19 2.99
N THR A 12 -4.27 21.34 3.62
CA THR A 12 -4.30 22.64 2.97
C THR A 12 -2.87 23.08 2.68
N PHE A 13 -2.62 23.46 1.43
CA PHE A 13 -1.33 23.95 1.01
C PHE A 13 -1.48 25.40 0.55
N PRO A 14 -0.94 26.36 1.32
CA PRO A 14 -0.97 27.76 0.90
C PRO A 14 0.08 27.98 -0.20
N VAL A 15 -0.35 28.56 -1.33
CA VAL A 15 0.55 28.93 -2.43
C VAL A 15 0.78 30.43 -2.37
N GLY A 16 1.93 30.81 -1.82
CA GLY A 16 2.33 32.22 -1.69
C GLY A 16 3.00 32.80 -2.93
N ASP A 17 3.47 31.95 -3.85
CA ASP A 17 4.05 32.35 -5.13
C ASP A 17 3.19 31.81 -6.27
N LEU A 18 2.44 32.71 -6.90
CA LEU A 18 1.50 32.38 -7.98
C LEU A 18 2.22 32.05 -9.29
N SER A 19 3.53 32.28 -9.42
CA SER A 19 4.30 31.91 -10.62
C SER A 19 4.22 30.41 -10.91
N MET A 20 4.08 29.58 -9.86
CA MET A 20 3.95 28.13 -9.95
C MET A 20 2.60 27.69 -10.55
N LEU A 21 1.63 28.58 -10.66
CA LEU A 21 0.30 28.32 -11.23
C LEU A 21 0.12 28.98 -12.61
N GLN A 22 1.21 29.50 -13.18
CA GLN A 22 1.18 30.18 -14.46
C GLN A 22 1.28 29.23 -15.65
N SER A 23 1.61 27.95 -15.47
CA SER A 23 1.53 26.94 -16.51
C SER A 23 1.00 25.62 -15.95
N ASP A 24 0.40 24.81 -16.82
CA ASP A 24 -0.09 23.48 -16.47
C ASP A 24 1.05 22.62 -15.89
N SER A 25 2.23 22.63 -16.53
CA SER A 25 3.41 21.90 -16.08
C SER A 25 3.92 22.33 -14.71
N ALA A 26 3.96 23.65 -14.43
CA ALA A 26 4.41 24.15 -13.14
C ALA A 26 3.41 23.84 -12.02
N CYS A 27 2.11 23.93 -12.33
CA CYS A 27 1.03 23.61 -11.41
C CYS A 27 1.06 22.10 -11.07
N GLN A 28 1.25 21.25 -12.07
CA GLN A 28 1.36 19.81 -11.89
C GLN A 28 2.56 19.44 -11.02
N GLY A 29 3.74 20.05 -11.27
CA GLY A 29 4.91 19.86 -10.42
C GLY A 29 4.69 20.30 -8.96
N ALA A 30 4.01 21.42 -8.74
CA ALA A 30 3.66 21.87 -7.39
C ALA A 30 2.70 20.91 -6.68
N LEU A 31 1.67 20.40 -7.37
CA LEU A 31 0.73 19.42 -6.83
C LEU A 31 1.42 18.10 -6.50
N ARG A 32 2.28 17.59 -7.39
CA ARG A 32 3.08 16.38 -7.14
C ARG A 32 3.95 16.54 -5.90
N GLY A 33 4.69 17.64 -5.78
CA GLY A 33 5.51 17.93 -4.61
C GLY A 33 4.69 17.98 -3.31
N MET A 34 3.49 18.56 -3.35
CA MET A 34 2.58 18.59 -2.21
C MET A 34 2.03 17.22 -1.83
N LEU A 35 1.63 16.40 -2.82
CA LEU A 35 1.09 15.05 -2.59
C LEU A 35 2.17 14.05 -2.15
N ALA A 36 3.41 14.19 -2.60
CA ALA A 36 4.53 13.35 -2.21
C ALA A 36 4.91 13.47 -0.72
N GLU A 37 4.59 14.62 -0.09
CA GLU A 37 4.77 14.83 1.36
C GLU A 37 3.74 14.07 2.21
N LEU A 38 2.72 13.47 1.59
CA LEU A 38 1.71 12.69 2.29
C LEU A 38 2.26 11.30 2.61
N ARG A 39 2.37 10.98 3.91
CA ARG A 39 2.92 9.68 4.38
C ARG A 39 2.28 8.49 3.67
N GLN A 40 0.96 8.53 3.48
CA GLN A 40 0.18 7.47 2.84
C GLN A 40 0.53 7.27 1.35
N LEU A 41 0.87 8.36 0.63
CA LEU A 41 1.25 8.27 -0.78
C LEU A 41 2.75 8.02 -0.95
N ARG A 42 3.57 8.47 -0.01
CA ARG A 42 5.02 8.18 0.00
C ARG A 42 5.31 6.68 0.03
N GLU A 43 4.46 5.89 0.67
CA GLU A 43 4.58 4.42 0.69
C GLU A 43 4.30 3.77 -0.67
N LEU A 44 3.56 4.44 -1.56
CA LEU A 44 3.18 3.89 -2.86
C LEU A 44 4.29 3.99 -3.91
N HIS A 45 5.38 4.74 -3.65
CA HIS A 45 6.51 4.92 -4.57
C HIS A 45 6.10 5.24 -6.02
N LEU A 46 5.05 6.06 -6.19
CA LEU A 46 4.50 6.37 -7.50
C LEU A 46 5.52 7.09 -8.37
N ASP A 47 5.64 6.66 -9.63
CA ASP A 47 6.44 7.35 -10.64
C ASP A 47 5.71 8.58 -11.22
N ASP A 48 6.44 9.36 -12.03
CA ASP A 48 5.94 10.62 -12.59
C ASP A 48 4.67 10.46 -13.43
N ASP A 49 4.48 9.33 -14.11
CA ASP A 49 3.30 9.08 -14.96
C ASP A 49 2.12 8.60 -14.11
N GLU A 50 2.37 7.83 -13.05
CA GLU A 50 1.34 7.40 -12.09
C GLU A 50 0.75 8.56 -11.30
N TRP A 51 1.55 9.60 -11.02
CA TRP A 51 1.08 10.82 -10.37
C TRP A 51 0.01 11.57 -11.19
N ASP A 52 0.04 11.43 -12.51
CA ASP A 52 -0.93 12.06 -13.41
C ASP A 52 -2.27 11.34 -13.42
N ALA A 53 -2.31 10.09 -12.95
CA ALA A 53 -3.56 9.39 -12.68
C ALA A 53 -4.18 9.81 -11.33
N VAL A 54 -3.37 10.31 -10.38
CA VAL A 54 -3.84 10.74 -9.05
C VAL A 54 -4.56 12.08 -9.13
N VAL A 55 -4.07 13.00 -9.96
CA VAL A 55 -4.70 14.30 -10.22
C VAL A 55 -5.45 14.22 -11.54
N PRO A 56 -6.81 14.25 -11.55
CA PRO A 56 -7.56 14.20 -12.80
C PRO A 56 -7.11 15.30 -13.78
N ALA A 57 -7.02 14.94 -15.07
CA ALA A 57 -6.40 15.78 -16.10
C ALA A 57 -7.08 17.15 -16.29
N ASP A 58 -8.32 17.33 -15.82
CA ASP A 58 -9.09 18.56 -15.91
C ASP A 58 -8.85 19.51 -14.72
N ILE A 59 -8.27 19.04 -13.61
CA ILE A 59 -8.05 19.85 -12.41
C ILE A 59 -6.95 20.88 -12.62
N VAL A 60 -5.81 20.50 -13.22
CA VAL A 60 -4.68 21.40 -13.45
C VAL A 60 -5.06 22.58 -14.37
N PRO A 61 -5.69 22.38 -15.54
CA PRO A 61 -6.14 23.48 -16.39
C PRO A 61 -7.15 24.41 -15.71
N GLN A 62 -8.04 23.87 -14.87
CA GLN A 62 -8.99 24.70 -14.11
C GLN A 62 -8.28 25.60 -13.10
N ILE A 63 -7.29 25.06 -12.37
CA ILE A 63 -6.47 25.81 -11.42
C ILE A 63 -5.72 26.94 -12.12
N VAL A 64 -5.01 26.64 -13.21
CA VAL A 64 -4.24 27.64 -13.97
C VAL A 64 -5.16 28.73 -14.53
N ARG A 65 -6.33 28.36 -15.04
CA ARG A 65 -7.32 29.34 -15.54
C ARG A 65 -7.81 30.29 -14.44
N VAL A 66 -8.11 29.76 -13.25
CA VAL A 66 -8.54 30.59 -12.11
C VAL A 66 -7.40 31.47 -11.62
N ALA A 67 -6.18 30.92 -11.54
CA ALA A 67 -4.99 31.65 -11.11
C ALA A 67 -4.61 32.80 -12.06
N ARG A 68 -4.89 32.65 -13.35
CA ARG A 68 -4.68 33.69 -14.38
C ARG A 68 -5.83 34.68 -14.50
N GLY A 69 -6.98 34.44 -13.88
CA GLY A 69 -8.12 35.36 -13.88
C GLY A 69 -7.84 36.62 -13.06
N ASP A 70 -8.26 37.78 -13.55
CA ASP A 70 -7.99 39.12 -12.98
C ASP A 70 -8.48 39.34 -11.52
N ASP A 71 -9.21 38.39 -10.93
CA ASP A 71 -9.73 38.44 -9.55
C ASP A 71 -8.76 37.88 -8.49
N ALA A 72 -7.54 37.49 -8.89
CA ALA A 72 -6.49 36.88 -8.06
C ALA A 72 -5.78 37.84 -7.06
N LYS A 73 -6.38 38.95 -6.65
CA LYS A 73 -5.67 39.99 -5.89
C LYS A 73 -5.22 39.56 -4.49
N ASP A 74 -5.85 38.52 -3.93
CA ASP A 74 -5.66 38.09 -2.53
C ASP A 74 -4.97 36.72 -2.38
N GLY A 75 -4.37 36.19 -3.45
CA GLY A 75 -3.73 34.87 -3.45
C GLY A 75 -4.74 33.72 -3.47
N PHE A 76 -4.24 32.49 -3.65
CA PHE A 76 -5.07 31.29 -3.75
C PHE A 76 -4.68 30.26 -2.70
N THR A 77 -5.71 29.60 -2.14
CA THR A 77 -5.52 28.44 -1.27
C THR A 77 -6.17 27.24 -1.94
N PHE A 78 -5.40 26.15 -2.08
CA PHE A 78 -5.95 24.88 -2.54
C PHE A 78 -6.35 24.02 -1.36
N CYS A 79 -7.57 23.49 -1.42
CA CYS A 79 -8.05 22.46 -0.51
C CYS A 79 -8.21 21.16 -1.29
N PHE A 80 -7.34 20.19 -1.01
CA PHE A 80 -7.48 18.84 -1.54
C PHE A 80 -8.04 17.95 -0.44
N THR A 81 -9.21 17.37 -0.71
CA THR A 81 -9.77 16.29 0.11
C THR A 81 -9.58 14.99 -0.65
N MET A 82 -8.66 14.15 -0.19
CA MET A 82 -8.34 12.89 -0.85
C MET A 82 -8.72 11.74 0.07
N ASN A 83 -9.63 10.89 -0.41
CA ASN A 83 -10.04 9.68 0.29
C ASN A 83 -9.23 8.49 -0.26
N VAL A 84 -8.24 8.03 0.51
CA VAL A 84 -7.43 6.86 0.12
C VAL A 84 -8.10 5.60 0.68
N HIS A 85 -8.76 4.85 -0.21
CA HIS A 85 -9.30 3.53 0.13
C HIS A 85 -8.27 2.45 -0.23
N ARG A 86 -7.54 1.93 0.77
CA ARG A 86 -6.69 0.75 0.56
C ARG A 86 -7.56 -0.50 0.50
N ARG A 87 -7.79 -1.02 -0.70
CA ARG A 87 -8.37 -2.36 -0.88
C ARG A 87 -7.24 -3.36 -1.04
N ILE A 88 -7.03 -4.21 -0.03
CA ILE A 88 -6.04 -5.28 -0.14
C ILE A 88 -6.65 -6.35 -1.04
N ILE A 89 -6.04 -6.53 -2.22
CA ILE A 89 -6.42 -7.58 -3.17
C ILE A 89 -5.80 -8.87 -2.66
N HIS A 90 -6.62 -9.75 -2.10
CA HIS A 90 -6.16 -11.06 -1.60
C HIS A 90 -6.36 -12.11 -2.69
N GLY A 91 -5.39 -12.20 -3.60
CA GLY A 91 -5.21 -13.40 -4.42
C GLY A 91 -4.43 -14.47 -3.65
N GLU A 92 -4.56 -15.73 -4.07
CA GLU A 92 -3.78 -16.86 -3.54
C GLU A 92 -2.27 -16.54 -3.52
N GLU A 93 -1.75 -15.99 -4.62
CA GLU A 93 -0.35 -15.57 -4.74
C GLU A 93 0.04 -14.48 -3.73
N ALA A 94 -0.84 -13.51 -3.47
CA ALA A 94 -0.56 -12.45 -2.50
C ALA A 94 -0.45 -13.00 -1.06
N LEU A 95 -1.22 -14.03 -0.73
CA LEU A 95 -1.16 -14.71 0.57
C LEU A 95 0.09 -15.59 0.69
N LEU A 96 0.49 -16.27 -0.39
CA LEU A 96 1.74 -17.04 -0.42
C LEU A 96 2.97 -16.15 -0.27
N MET A 97 3.01 -14.98 -0.91
CA MET A 97 4.12 -14.02 -0.79
C MET A 97 4.31 -13.48 0.64
N ALA A 98 3.27 -13.55 1.48
CA ALA A 98 3.36 -13.15 2.89
C ALA A 98 3.94 -14.25 3.80
N CYS A 99 4.02 -15.50 3.31
CA CYS A 99 4.54 -16.64 4.03
C CYS A 99 6.08 -16.68 3.95
N LYS A 100 6.71 -17.26 4.98
CA LYS A 100 8.17 -17.44 5.02
C LYS A 100 8.52 -18.84 4.51
N GLU A 101 9.41 -18.96 3.53
CA GLU A 101 9.93 -20.26 3.09
C GLU A 101 10.72 -20.92 4.23
N ARG A 102 10.49 -22.22 4.43
CA ARG A 102 11.25 -23.04 5.37
C ARG A 102 12.46 -23.61 4.64
N GLU A 103 13.66 -23.27 5.11
CA GLU A 103 14.89 -23.87 4.57
C GLU A 103 14.89 -25.38 4.87
N LEU A 104 15.09 -26.20 3.83
CA LEU A 104 15.22 -27.65 3.96
C LEU A 104 16.54 -27.95 4.68
N GLY A 105 16.49 -28.10 6.00
CA GLY A 105 17.61 -28.62 6.79
C GLY A 105 17.90 -30.07 6.39
N LEU A 106 19.17 -30.39 6.17
CA LEU A 106 19.67 -31.74 5.83
C LEU A 106 19.97 -32.58 7.08
N ASP A 107 19.50 -32.16 8.24
CA ASP A 107 19.91 -32.63 9.54
C ASP A 107 18.70 -33.14 10.33
N GLY A 108 18.51 -34.47 10.26
CA GLY A 108 17.47 -35.22 10.95
C GLY A 108 17.64 -35.29 12.46
N ALA A 109 17.37 -34.17 13.15
CA ALA A 109 17.12 -34.16 14.59
C ALA A 109 16.39 -32.86 15.02
N GLY A 110 15.06 -32.92 15.15
CA GLY A 110 14.30 -31.91 15.90
C GLY A 110 12.91 -31.59 15.34
N THR A 111 11.88 -32.17 15.97
CA THR A 111 10.43 -31.91 15.83
C THR A 111 9.83 -32.15 14.43
N THR A 112 9.19 -33.31 14.27
CA THR A 112 8.31 -33.67 13.15
C THR A 112 7.08 -32.75 13.13
N ASP A 113 7.14 -31.67 12.35
CA ASP A 113 5.92 -30.95 11.99
C ASP A 113 5.29 -31.65 10.78
N ASP A 114 4.14 -32.28 11.00
CA ASP A 114 3.32 -32.82 9.93
C ASP A 114 2.48 -31.71 9.30
N CYS A 115 2.33 -31.75 7.98
CA CYS A 115 1.43 -30.85 7.27
C CYS A 115 -0.01 -31.16 7.65
N ALA A 116 -0.67 -30.31 8.45
CA ALA A 116 -2.05 -30.57 8.89
C ALA A 116 -3.12 -30.56 7.76
N ILE A 117 -2.72 -30.32 6.50
CA ILE A 117 -3.60 -30.42 5.32
C ILE A 117 -3.55 -31.82 4.70
N CYS A 118 -2.36 -32.39 4.49
CA CYS A 118 -2.20 -33.71 3.87
C CYS A 118 -1.86 -34.82 4.87
N LEU A 119 -1.52 -34.47 6.10
CA LEU A 119 -1.10 -35.34 7.20
C LEU A 119 0.23 -36.08 6.97
N ASP A 120 1.01 -35.64 5.96
CA ASP A 120 2.36 -36.12 5.72
C ASP A 120 3.39 -35.20 6.37
N GLY A 121 4.58 -35.74 6.67
CA GLY A 121 5.71 -34.96 7.16
C GLY A 121 6.11 -33.87 6.17
N LEU A 122 6.58 -32.72 6.68
CA LEU A 122 7.03 -31.58 5.86
C LEU A 122 8.40 -31.78 5.18
N GLU A 123 8.99 -32.97 5.29
CA GLU A 123 10.32 -33.30 4.79
C GLU A 123 10.29 -33.59 3.28
N GLY A 124 11.28 -33.08 2.54
CA GLY A 124 11.47 -33.41 1.12
C GLY A 124 10.62 -32.62 0.12
N GLU A 125 9.66 -31.80 0.57
CA GLU A 125 8.92 -30.84 -0.25
C GLU A 125 9.06 -29.40 0.27
N PRO A 126 8.96 -28.36 -0.59
CA PRO A 126 8.94 -26.98 -0.13
C PRO A 126 7.81 -26.71 0.85
N ALA A 127 8.16 -26.18 2.02
CA ALA A 127 7.23 -25.83 3.08
C ALA A 127 7.31 -24.34 3.40
N VAL A 128 6.20 -23.75 3.83
CA VAL A 128 6.12 -22.35 4.23
C VAL A 128 5.47 -22.20 5.61
N GLU A 129 5.90 -21.19 6.34
CA GLU A 129 5.32 -20.76 7.61
C GLU A 129 4.41 -19.55 7.41
N LEU A 130 3.22 -19.59 8.00
CA LEU A 130 2.29 -18.47 7.96
C LEU A 130 2.77 -17.29 8.80
N PRO A 131 2.50 -16.04 8.38
CA PRO A 131 2.84 -14.86 9.17
C PRO A 131 2.09 -14.88 10.51
N ALA A 132 2.78 -14.43 11.56
CA ALA A 132 2.30 -14.32 12.95
C ALA A 132 2.11 -15.64 13.72
N CYS A 133 1.37 -16.62 13.19
CA CYS A 133 1.10 -17.86 13.93
C CYS A 133 2.15 -18.96 13.74
N VAL A 134 3.10 -18.77 12.80
CA VAL A 134 4.26 -19.65 12.51
C VAL A 134 3.93 -21.13 12.22
N HIS A 135 2.65 -21.47 12.00
CA HIS A 135 2.26 -22.80 11.55
C HIS A 135 2.78 -23.09 10.15
N ALA A 136 3.34 -24.28 9.95
CA ALA A 136 3.98 -24.70 8.71
C ALA A 136 3.10 -25.66 7.89
N PHE A 137 3.18 -25.53 6.57
CA PHE A 137 2.45 -26.37 5.60
C PHE A 137 3.29 -26.53 4.34
N HIS A 138 3.07 -27.61 3.58
CA HIS A 138 3.59 -27.68 2.20
C HIS A 138 3.08 -26.49 1.39
N ARG A 139 3.96 -25.85 0.62
CA ARG A 139 3.64 -24.68 -0.21
C ARG A 139 2.42 -24.98 -1.11
N ARG A 140 2.39 -26.14 -1.76
CA ARG A 140 1.27 -26.59 -2.61
C ARG A 140 -0.05 -26.76 -1.82
N CYS A 141 0.02 -27.32 -0.61
CA CYS A 141 -1.16 -27.56 0.20
C CYS A 141 -1.79 -26.25 0.66
N ILE A 142 -0.99 -25.30 1.15
CA ILE A 142 -1.51 -24.03 1.63
C ILE A 142 -1.92 -23.09 0.50
N SER A 143 -1.25 -23.16 -0.67
CA SER A 143 -1.67 -22.53 -1.94
C SER A 143 -3.10 -22.94 -2.28
N THR A 144 -3.35 -24.26 -2.37
CA THR A 144 -4.68 -24.81 -2.67
C THR A 144 -5.71 -24.38 -1.63
N TRP A 145 -5.34 -24.28 -0.35
CA TRP A 145 -6.22 -23.77 0.69
C TRP A 145 -6.58 -22.29 0.48
N PHE A 146 -5.60 -21.46 0.12
CA PHE A 146 -5.76 -20.04 -0.18
C PHE A 146 -6.63 -19.74 -1.40
N SER A 147 -6.79 -20.69 -2.31
CA SER A 147 -7.79 -20.59 -3.39
C SER A 147 -9.24 -20.52 -2.88
N LYS A 148 -9.49 -20.98 -1.64
CA LYS A 148 -10.85 -21.08 -1.04
C LYS A 148 -11.02 -20.33 0.27
N LYS A 149 -9.97 -20.18 1.07
CA LYS A 149 -10.01 -19.66 2.44
C LYS A 149 -8.77 -18.82 2.72
N THR A 150 -8.89 -17.74 3.49
CA THR A 150 -7.76 -16.86 3.80
C THR A 150 -7.23 -17.02 5.23
N THR A 151 -7.56 -18.14 5.87
CA THR A 151 -7.33 -18.39 7.30
C THR A 151 -6.34 -19.52 7.52
N CYS A 152 -5.58 -19.51 8.61
CA CYS A 152 -4.73 -20.64 9.00
C CYS A 152 -5.58 -21.93 9.20
N PRO A 153 -5.22 -23.08 8.61
CA PRO A 153 -5.90 -24.36 8.84
C PRO A 153 -5.91 -24.83 10.30
N ILE A 154 -4.93 -24.41 11.10
CA ILE A 154 -4.78 -24.84 12.51
C ILE A 154 -5.48 -23.87 13.46
N CYS A 155 -5.02 -22.62 13.55
CA CYS A 155 -5.56 -21.65 14.53
C CYS A 155 -6.74 -20.83 14.01
N ARG A 156 -7.05 -20.90 12.70
CA ARG A 156 -8.11 -20.12 12.03
C ARG A 156 -7.90 -18.60 11.99
N ASP A 157 -6.73 -18.11 12.40
CA ASP A 157 -6.37 -16.70 12.26
C ASP A 157 -6.42 -16.26 10.80
N ASP A 158 -6.91 -15.05 10.56
CA ASP A 158 -6.98 -14.47 9.22
C ASP A 158 -5.60 -13.98 8.77
N VAL A 159 -5.01 -14.72 7.82
CA VAL A 159 -3.66 -14.48 7.31
C VAL A 159 -3.55 -13.09 6.69
N ARG A 160 -4.66 -12.56 6.18
CA ARG A 160 -4.78 -11.20 5.64
C ARG A 160 -4.39 -10.14 6.67
N LEU A 161 -4.91 -10.29 7.88
CA LEU A 161 -4.68 -9.34 8.97
C LEU A 161 -3.27 -9.50 9.54
N CYS A 162 -2.78 -10.74 9.61
CA CYS A 162 -1.44 -11.05 10.08
C CYS A 162 -0.35 -10.54 9.13
N ALA A 163 -0.59 -10.57 7.81
CA ALA A 163 0.29 -10.00 6.80
C ALA A 163 0.32 -8.47 6.86
N LEU A 164 -0.83 -7.83 7.13
CA LEU A 164 -0.93 -6.37 7.18
C LEU A 164 -0.02 -5.71 8.19
N ARG A 165 0.24 -6.36 9.33
CA ARG A 165 1.13 -5.79 10.36
C ARG A 165 2.57 -5.60 9.84
N LYS A 166 3.05 -6.52 8.99
CA LYS A 166 4.35 -6.35 8.29
C LYS A 166 4.28 -5.28 7.20
N PHE A 167 3.16 -5.15 6.49
CA PHE A 167 2.98 -4.15 5.42
C PHE A 167 2.68 -2.73 5.92
N LEU A 168 2.29 -2.55 7.18
CA LEU A 168 1.93 -1.26 7.78
C LEU A 168 2.97 -0.71 8.77
N ASN A 169 4.09 -1.42 9.00
CA ASN A 169 5.08 -1.08 10.03
C ASN A 169 4.43 -0.63 11.36
N LEU A 170 3.56 -1.50 11.93
CA LEU A 170 2.99 -1.39 13.28
C LEU A 170 3.63 -2.37 14.27
#